data_AF-A0A6G0WQV7-F1
#
_entry.id   AF-A0A6G0WQV7-F1
#
_cell.length_a   1.000
_cell.length_b   1.000
_cell.length_c   1.000
_cell.angle_alpha   90.00
_cell.angle_beta   90.00
_cell.angle_gamma   90.00
#
_symmetry.space_group_name_H-M   'P 1'
#
loop_
_entity.id
_entity.type
_entity.pdbx_description
1 polymer ?
#
loop_
_entity_poly.entity_id
_entity_poly.type
_entity_poly.pdbx_seq_one_letter_code
_entity_poly.pdbx_strand_id
1 'polypeptide(L)'
;MNILDLGFFAAIQSLQHRQSSRSIDELIDNVLKAFEDYPYQLLNHTFLTLQSCLVETMKNSGGNTFKIPHMAKQKNERHGQLPQNVLCPPDVYAEALASLNLHDGDEMDRKCDKESEEQREIDELAQYLETIALNIRAKRTFLWP
;
A
#
# COMPACT_ATOMS: atom_id res chain seq x y z
N MET A 1 1.55 -3.08 1.89
CA MET A 1 0.44 -4.06 1.81
C MET A 1 -0.35 -4.04 3.11
N ASN A 2 -1.68 -4.06 3.04
CA ASN A 2 -2.56 -4.05 4.20
C ASN A 2 -3.50 -5.27 4.15
N ILE A 3 -3.61 -6.00 5.26
CA ILE A 3 -4.47 -7.19 5.37
C ILE A 3 -5.95 -6.85 5.14
N LEU A 4 -6.36 -5.66 5.57
CA LEU A 4 -7.74 -5.20 5.49
C LEU A 4 -8.16 -5.05 4.03
N ASP A 5 -7.31 -4.39 3.24
CA ASP A 5 -7.52 -4.18 1.80
C ASP A 5 -7.31 -5.46 0.98
N LEU A 6 -6.40 -6.35 1.42
CA LEU A 6 -6.04 -7.57 0.68
C LEU A 6 -7.21 -8.56 0.54
N GLY A 7 -8.16 -8.56 1.47
CA GLY A 7 -9.32 -9.44 1.35
C GLY A 7 -10.35 -9.33 2.45
N PHE A 8 -10.04 -8.75 3.61
CA PHE A 8 -11.03 -8.66 4.68
C PHE A 8 -12.19 -7.73 4.33
N PHE A 9 -11.90 -6.49 3.92
CA PHE A 9 -12.94 -5.54 3.51
C PHE A 9 -13.69 -6.01 2.26
N ALA A 10 -12.99 -6.57 1.28
CA ALA A 10 -13.64 -7.14 0.11
C ALA A 10 -14.62 -8.27 0.48
N ALA A 11 -14.29 -9.10 1.47
CA ALA A 11 -15.15 -10.17 1.92
C ALA A 11 -16.37 -9.65 2.71
N ILE A 12 -16.17 -8.70 3.63
CA ILE A 12 -17.26 -8.06 4.38
C ILE A 12 -18.20 -7.34 3.42
N GLN A 13 -17.67 -6.59 2.45
CA GLN A 13 -18.46 -5.88 1.46
C GLN A 13 -19.24 -6.86 0.56
N SER A 14 -18.63 -7.98 0.16
CA SER A 14 -19.33 -9.04 -0.58
C SER A 14 -20.49 -9.65 0.21
N LEU A 15 -20.33 -9.85 1.52
CA LEU A 15 -21.40 -10.31 2.41
C LEU A 15 -22.51 -9.27 2.58
N GLN A 16 -22.15 -8.01 2.82
CA GLN A 16 -23.08 -6.90 2.96
C GLN A 16 -23.93 -6.70 1.68
N HIS A 17 -23.34 -6.82 0.49
CA HIS A 17 -24.09 -6.74 -0.78
C HIS A 17 -25.15 -7.84 -0.97
N ARG A 18 -25.12 -8.93 -0.20
CA ARG A 18 -26.15 -9.97 -0.24
C ARG A 18 -27.41 -9.57 0.52
N GLN A 19 -27.37 -8.49 1.30
CA GLN A 19 -28.49 -7.94 2.05
C GLN A 19 -28.82 -6.54 1.50
N SER A 20 -30.08 -6.32 1.12
CA SER A 20 -30.54 -5.01 0.65
C SER A 20 -30.70 -4.07 1.85
N SER A 21 -30.04 -2.92 1.82
CA SER A 21 -30.23 -1.82 2.77
C SER A 21 -30.88 -0.62 2.08
N ARG A 22 -31.88 -0.01 2.72
CA ARG A 22 -32.59 1.19 2.25
C ARG A 22 -32.33 2.42 3.14
N SER A 23 -31.60 2.25 4.23
CA SER A 23 -31.12 3.32 5.11
C SER A 23 -29.66 3.11 5.50
N ILE A 24 -29.05 4.15 6.08
CA ILE A 24 -27.70 4.07 6.64
C ILE A 24 -27.69 3.12 7.84
N ASP A 25 -28.72 3.14 8.68
CA ASP A 25 -28.81 2.26 9.86
C ASP A 25 -28.85 0.78 9.45
N GLU A 26 -29.68 0.44 8.45
CA GLU A 26 -29.74 -0.92 7.89
C GLU A 26 -28.39 -1.34 7.26
N LEU A 27 -27.67 -0.39 6.64
CA LEU A 27 -26.33 -0.66 6.11
C LEU A 27 -25.35 -0.99 7.23
N ILE A 28 -25.35 -0.21 8.32
CA ILE A 28 -24.49 -0.45 9.49
C ILE A 28 -24.79 -1.82 10.10
N ASP A 29 -26.07 -2.15 10.31
CA ASP A 29 -26.49 -3.44 10.84
C ASP A 29 -26.04 -4.61 9.95
N ASN A 30 -26.15 -4.47 8.63
CA ASN A 30 -25.70 -5.49 7.69
C ASN A 30 -24.17 -5.68 7.74
N VAL A 31 -23.39 -4.61 7.92
CA VAL A 31 -21.93 -4.69 8.08
C VAL A 31 -21.55 -5.36 9.39
N LEU A 32 -22.20 -4.99 10.50
CA LEU A 32 -21.95 -5.60 11.82
C LEU A 32 -22.27 -7.10 11.79
N LYS A 33 -23.40 -7.47 11.21
CA LYS A 33 -23.78 -8.87 11.03
C LYS A 33 -22.79 -9.62 10.14
N ALA A 34 -22.37 -9.03 9.02
CA ALA A 34 -21.36 -9.64 8.15
C ALA A 34 -20.02 -9.85 8.85
N PHE A 35 -19.65 -8.95 9.77
CA PHE A 35 -18.45 -9.07 10.60
C PHE A 35 -18.58 -10.23 11.61
N GLU A 36 -19.70 -10.32 12.32
CA GLU A 36 -19.96 -11.39 13.30
C GLU A 36 -20.06 -12.77 12.63
N ASP A 37 -20.72 -12.84 11.46
CA ASP A 37 -20.90 -14.07 10.70
C ASP A 37 -19.64 -14.49 9.94
N TYR A 38 -18.59 -13.66 9.89
CA TYR A 38 -17.41 -13.94 9.08
C TYR A 38 -16.58 -15.11 9.67
N PRO A 39 -16.37 -16.21 8.92
CA PRO A 39 -15.69 -17.39 9.46
C PRO A 39 -14.19 -17.14 9.65
N TYR A 40 -13.68 -17.41 10.85
CA TYR A 40 -12.26 -17.29 11.20
C TYR A 40 -11.33 -18.09 10.27
N GLN A 41 -11.81 -19.18 9.69
CA GLN A 41 -11.07 -19.99 8.71
C GLN A 41 -10.76 -19.18 7.44
N LEU A 42 -11.71 -18.39 6.94
CA LEU A 42 -11.47 -17.52 5.79
C LEU A 42 -10.55 -16.34 6.16
N LEU A 43 -10.62 -15.86 7.40
CA LEU A 43 -9.65 -14.87 7.88
C LEU A 43 -8.22 -15.43 7.86
N ASN A 44 -8.04 -16.67 8.33
CA ASN A 44 -6.75 -17.36 8.27
C ASN A 44 -6.23 -17.50 6.83
N HIS A 45 -7.11 -17.76 5.86
CA HIS A 45 -6.75 -17.78 4.44
C HIS A 45 -6.18 -16.44 3.97
N THR A 46 -6.77 -15.32 4.37
CA THR A 46 -6.27 -13.97 4.06
C THR A 46 -4.89 -13.72 4.69
N PHE A 47 -4.69 -14.13 5.95
CA PHE A 47 -3.37 -14.02 6.60
C PHE A 47 -2.29 -14.82 5.88
N LEU A 48 -2.57 -16.05 5.48
CA LEU A 48 -1.63 -16.86 4.70
C LEU A 48 -1.34 -16.21 3.33
N THR A 49 -2.31 -15.53 2.71
CA THR A 49 -2.07 -14.76 1.48
C THR A 49 -1.13 -13.61 1.75
N LEU A 50 -1.35 -12.84 2.82
CA LEU A 50 -0.47 -11.74 3.19
C LEU A 50 0.96 -12.23 3.39
N GLN A 51 1.16 -13.30 4.17
CA GLN A 51 2.48 -13.86 4.42
C GLN A 51 3.15 -14.31 3.11
N SER A 52 2.38 -14.91 2.18
CA SER A 52 2.91 -15.27 0.85
C SER A 52 3.32 -14.05 0.04
N CYS A 53 2.51 -12.99 0.05
CA CYS A 53 2.85 -11.76 -0.63
C CYS A 53 4.08 -11.07 -0.01
N LEU A 54 4.27 -11.14 1.31
CA LEU A 54 5.48 -10.62 1.97
C LEU A 54 6.74 -11.37 1.50
N VAL A 55 6.63 -12.69 1.31
CA VAL A 55 7.72 -13.47 0.70
C VAL A 55 8.00 -13.03 -0.74
N GLU A 56 6.96 -12.79 -1.55
CA GLU A 56 7.15 -12.26 -2.90
C GLU A 56 7.71 -10.83 -2.92
N THR A 57 7.35 -9.98 -1.96
CA THR A 57 7.94 -8.66 -1.80
C THR A 57 9.45 -8.76 -1.52
N MET A 58 9.88 -9.70 -0.68
CA MET A 58 11.31 -9.95 -0.45
C MET A 58 12.03 -10.40 -1.71
N LYS A 59 11.43 -11.30 -2.51
CA LYS A 59 11.98 -11.73 -3.80
C LYS A 59 12.10 -10.61 -4.83
N ASN A 60 11.23 -9.61 -4.74
CA ASN A 60 11.20 -8.47 -5.66
C ASN A 60 11.85 -7.22 -5.05
N SER A 61 12.77 -7.38 -4.08
CA SER A 61 13.51 -6.28 -3.45
C SER A 61 12.63 -5.13 -2.95
N GLY A 62 11.49 -5.46 -2.33
CA GLY A 62 10.53 -4.47 -1.83
C GLY A 62 9.45 -4.06 -2.83
N GLY A 63 9.55 -4.48 -4.09
CA GLY A 63 8.55 -4.25 -5.12
C GLY A 63 7.20 -4.94 -4.83
N ASN A 64 6.15 -4.45 -5.49
CA ASN A 64 4.79 -5.00 -5.41
C ASN A 64 4.29 -5.56 -6.76
N THR A 65 5.16 -5.62 -7.78
CA THR A 65 4.83 -6.08 -9.13
C THR A 65 4.92 -7.60 -9.20
N PHE A 66 4.01 -8.27 -8.52
CA PHE A 66 3.89 -9.72 -8.56
C PHE A 66 2.42 -10.13 -8.54
N LYS A 67 2.14 -11.33 -9.05
CA LYS A 67 0.82 -11.94 -8.91
C LYS A 67 0.71 -12.52 -7.50
N ILE A 68 -0.46 -12.37 -6.89
CA ILE A 68 -0.74 -12.97 -5.58
C ILE A 68 -0.53 -14.49 -5.66
N PRO A 69 0.35 -15.09 -4.82
CA PRO A 69 0.60 -16.52 -4.83
C PRO A 69 -0.64 -17.34 -4.49
N HIS A 70 -0.97 -18.31 -5.35
CA HIS A 70 -2.10 -19.21 -5.12
C HIS A 70 -1.67 -20.48 -4.37
N MET A 71 -1.98 -20.55 -3.07
CA MET A 71 -1.60 -21.69 -2.21
C MET A 71 -2.62 -22.84 -2.16
N ALA A 72 -3.69 -22.81 -2.96
CA ALA A 72 -4.77 -23.81 -2.92
C ALA A 72 -5.31 -24.06 -1.48
N LYS A 73 -5.45 -23.00 -0.69
CA LYS A 73 -5.67 -23.07 0.76
C LYS A 73 -6.88 -23.93 1.13
N GLN A 74 -7.99 -23.73 0.43
CA GLN A 74 -9.23 -24.48 0.64
C GLN A 74 -9.06 -25.99 0.36
N LYS A 75 -8.24 -26.36 -0.63
CA LYS A 75 -7.90 -27.76 -0.91
C LYS A 75 -7.03 -28.32 0.21
N ASN A 76 -5.99 -27.60 0.63
CA ASN A 76 -5.07 -28.07 1.66
C ASN A 76 -5.74 -28.18 3.03
N GLU A 77 -6.65 -27.27 3.35
CA GLU A 77 -7.45 -27.30 4.58
C GLU A 77 -8.31 -28.56 4.67
N ARG A 78 -8.99 -28.94 3.57
CA ARG A 78 -9.78 -30.18 3.49
C ARG A 78 -8.94 -31.45 3.72
N HIS A 79 -7.65 -31.41 3.39
CA HIS A 79 -6.73 -32.53 3.61
C HIS A 79 -6.00 -32.44 4.96
N GLY A 80 -6.26 -31.42 5.78
CA GLY A 80 -5.52 -31.18 7.03
C GLY A 80 -4.06 -30.79 6.83
N GLN A 81 -3.71 -30.31 5.63
CA GLN A 81 -2.34 -29.98 5.21
C GLN A 81 -2.11 -28.46 5.08
N LEU A 82 -3.08 -27.64 5.48
CA LEU A 82 -2.90 -26.19 5.47
C LEU A 82 -1.87 -25.81 6.54
N PRO A 83 -0.75 -25.18 6.18
CA PRO A 83 0.22 -24.74 7.18
C PRO A 83 -0.37 -23.61 8.01
N GLN A 84 0.05 -23.52 9.27
CA GLN A 84 -0.35 -22.42 10.16
C GLN A 84 0.27 -21.08 9.71
N ASN A 85 1.50 -21.13 9.19
CA ASN A 85 2.23 -19.96 8.68
C ASN A 85 2.99 -20.32 7.40
N VAL A 86 3.19 -19.35 6.53
CA VAL A 86 4.08 -19.44 5.37
C VAL A 86 5.52 -19.28 5.86
N LEU A 87 6.37 -20.24 5.51
CA LEU A 87 7.81 -20.16 5.79
C LEU A 87 8.50 -19.34 4.71
N CYS A 88 9.34 -18.41 5.14
CA CYS A 88 10.24 -17.71 4.23
C CYS A 88 11.41 -18.66 3.87
N PRO A 89 11.68 -18.90 2.58
CA PRO A 89 12.85 -19.65 2.16
C PRO A 89 14.15 -18.96 2.63
N PRO A 90 15.14 -19.69 3.20
CA PRO A 90 16.36 -19.08 3.75
C PRO A 90 17.19 -18.31 2.73
N ASP A 91 17.19 -18.76 1.48
CA ASP A 91 17.81 -18.11 0.33
C ASP A 91 17.17 -16.75 0.04
N VAL A 92 15.84 -16.69 0.00
CA VAL A 92 15.09 -15.43 -0.19
C VAL A 92 15.39 -14.44 0.93
N TYR A 93 15.43 -14.92 2.17
CA TYR A 93 15.78 -14.08 3.31
C TYR A 93 17.22 -13.55 3.22
N ALA A 94 18.18 -14.42 2.90
CA ALA A 94 19.58 -14.03 2.78
C ALA A 94 19.82 -13.02 1.65
N GLU A 95 19.17 -13.21 0.50
CA GLU A 95 19.25 -12.29 -0.64
C GLU A 95 18.61 -10.93 -0.31
N ALA A 96 17.43 -10.93 0.31
CA ALA A 96 16.78 -9.70 0.75
C ALA A 96 17.64 -8.94 1.78
N LEU A 97 18.23 -9.65 2.75
CA LEU A 97 19.13 -9.06 3.73
C LEU A 97 20.39 -8.49 3.08
N ALA A 98 20.98 -9.21 2.13
CA ALA A 98 22.13 -8.72 1.37
C ALA A 98 21.78 -7.46 0.56
N SER A 99 20.62 -7.44 -0.11
CA SER A 99 20.13 -6.26 -0.84
C SER A 99 19.94 -5.04 0.05
N LEU A 100 19.44 -5.25 1.28
CA LEU A 100 19.30 -4.18 2.28
C LEU A 100 20.65 -3.67 2.76
N ASN A 101 21.62 -4.56 2.99
CA ASN A 101 22.97 -4.18 3.41
C ASN A 101 23.79 -3.51 2.29
N LEU A 102 23.47 -3.78 1.01
CA LEU A 102 24.11 -3.14 -0.14
C LEU A 102 23.62 -1.70 -0.35
N HIS A 103 22.37 -1.40 0.03
CA HIS A 103 21.88 -0.03 0.04
C HIS A 103 22.37 0.64 1.33
N ASP A 104 23.61 1.10 1.33
CA ASP A 104 24.11 1.98 2.39
C ASP A 104 23.16 3.17 2.50
N GLY A 105 22.67 3.46 3.71
CA GLY A 105 21.77 4.59 3.96
C GLY A 105 22.31 5.90 3.37
N ASP A 106 23.64 6.05 3.39
CA ASP A 106 24.38 7.15 2.79
C ASP A 106 24.08 7.39 1.30
N GLU A 107 23.84 6.36 0.48
CA GLU A 107 23.52 6.58 -0.94
C GLU A 107 22.09 7.09 -1.12
N MET A 108 21.14 6.55 -0.35
CA MET A 108 19.76 7.05 -0.37
C MET A 108 19.67 8.46 0.21
N ASP A 109 20.40 8.75 1.29
CA ASP A 109 20.47 10.07 1.90
C ASP A 109 21.04 11.09 0.90
N ARG A 110 22.12 10.74 0.19
CA ARG A 110 22.68 11.61 -0.88
C ARG A 110 21.71 11.85 -2.02
N LYS A 111 20.94 10.83 -2.45
CA LYS A 111 19.90 10.99 -3.48
C LYS A 111 18.79 11.90 -2.98
N CYS A 112 18.32 11.71 -1.75
CA CYS A 112 17.30 12.53 -1.11
C CYS A 112 17.76 13.99 -0.94
N ASP A 113 19.00 14.21 -0.52
CA ASP A 113 19.61 15.53 -0.40
C ASP A 113 19.67 16.23 -1.75
N LYS A 114 20.10 15.52 -2.79
CA LYS A 114 20.16 16.07 -4.15
C LYS A 114 18.77 16.41 -4.71
N GLU A 115 17.80 15.53 -4.54
CA GLU A 115 16.41 15.79 -4.92
C GLU A 115 15.84 17.00 -4.15
N SER A 116 16.18 17.15 -2.87
CA SER A 116 15.78 18.30 -2.05
C SER A 116 16.43 19.60 -2.53
N GLU A 117 17.71 19.57 -2.91
CA GLU A 117 18.42 20.72 -3.49
C GLU A 117 17.79 21.15 -4.83
N GLU A 118 17.55 20.19 -5.73
CA GLU A 118 16.87 20.46 -7.00
C GLU A 118 15.47 21.07 -6.79
N GLN A 119 14.72 20.58 -5.80
CA GLN A 119 13.41 21.16 -5.46
C GLN A 119 13.53 22.59 -4.91
N ARG A 120 14.55 22.89 -4.11
CA ARG A 120 14.82 24.25 -3.61
C ARG A 120 15.17 25.21 -4.74
N GLU A 121 15.98 24.77 -5.70
CA GLU A 121 16.33 25.58 -6.86
C GLU A 121 15.09 25.93 -7.69
N ILE A 122 14.19 24.95 -7.90
CA ILE A 122 12.92 25.18 -8.60
C ILE A 122 12.02 26.17 -7.84
N ASP A 123 11.92 26.01 -6.51
CA ASP A 123 11.09 26.88 -5.68
C ASP A 123 11.62 28.33 -5.64
N GLU A 124 12.95 28.51 -5.61
CA GLU A 124 13.59 29.83 -5.67
C GLU A 124 13.31 30.53 -7.00
N LEU A 125 13.42 29.81 -8.12
CA LEU A 125 13.09 30.32 -9.45
C LEU A 125 11.61 30.71 -9.54
N ALA A 126 10.70 29.91 -8.96
CA ALA A 126 9.27 30.21 -8.94
C ALA A 126 8.98 31.52 -8.18
N GLN A 127 9.60 31.73 -7.02
CA GLN A 127 9.45 32.96 -6.23
C GLN A 127 10.00 34.19 -6.95
N TYR A 128 11.13 34.04 -7.66
CA TYR A 128 11.71 35.12 -8.45
C TYR A 128 10.77 35.55 -9.59
N LEU A 129 10.20 34.59 -10.31
CA LEU A 129 9.22 34.85 -11.37
C LEU A 129 7.95 35.52 -10.84
N GLU A 130 7.45 35.08 -9.68
CA GLU A 130 6.28 35.69 -9.04
C GLU A 130 6.56 37.16 -8.66
N THR A 131 7.75 37.44 -8.12
CA THR A 131 8.19 38.80 -7.80
C THR A 131 8.25 39.69 -9.04
N ILE A 132 8.80 39.19 -10.16
CA ILE A 132 8.80 39.92 -11.43
C ILE A 132 7.37 40.17 -11.92
N ALA A 133 6.51 39.16 -11.88
CA ALA A 133 5.12 39.28 -12.31
C ALA A 133 4.36 40.34 -11.50
N LEU A 134 4.54 40.37 -10.18
CA LEU A 134 3.97 41.38 -9.29
C LEU A 134 4.51 42.79 -9.60
N ASN A 135 5.81 42.92 -9.84
CA ASN A 135 6.44 44.20 -10.19
C ASN A 135 5.94 44.74 -11.54
N ILE A 136 5.78 43.86 -12.54
CA ILE A 136 5.20 44.21 -13.84
C ILE A 136 3.74 44.65 -13.66
N ARG A 137 2.95 43.90 -12.87
CA ARG A 137 1.55 44.22 -12.58
C ARG A 137 1.40 45.57 -11.88
N ALA A 138 2.24 45.84 -10.89
CA ALA A 138 2.28 47.11 -10.15
C ALA A 138 2.63 48.30 -11.06
N LYS A 139 3.64 48.16 -11.92
CA LYS A 139 3.98 49.21 -12.91
C LYS A 139 2.85 49.46 -13.90
N ARG A 140 2.11 48.43 -14.31
CA ARG A 140 0.94 48.55 -15.20
C ARG A 140 -0.22 49.28 -14.54
N THR A 141 -0.48 49.04 -13.25
CA THR A 141 -1.51 49.77 -12.48
C THR A 141 -1.15 51.24 -12.22
N PHE A 142 0.13 51.62 -12.27
CA PHE A 142 0.59 53.01 -12.10
C PHE A 142 0.73 53.79 -13.42
N LEU A 143 0.62 53.13 -14.60
CA LEU A 143 0.81 53.76 -15.92
C LEU A 143 -0.49 54.08 -16.67
N TRP A 144 -1.66 53.95 -16.04
CA TRP A 144 -2.94 54.42 -16.58
C TRP A 144 -3.59 55.41 -15.61
N PRO A 145 -3.79 56.70 -15.98
CA PRO A 145 -4.66 57.61 -15.24
C PRO A 145 -6.15 57.26 -15.40
#